data_AF-A0A7S1D423-F1
#
_entry.id   AF-A0A7S1D423-F1
#
_cell.length_a   1.000
_cell.length_b   1.000
_cell.length_c   1.000
_cell.angle_alpha   90.00
_cell.angle_beta   90.00
_cell.angle_gamma   90.00
#
_symmetry.space_group_name_H-M   'P 1'
#
loop_
_entity.id
_entity.type
_entity.pdbx_description
1 polymer ?
#
loop_
_entity_poly.entity_id
_entity_poly.type
_entity_poly.pdbx_seq_one_letter_code
_entity_poly.pdbx_strand_id
1 'polypeptide(L)'
;SCAVVHDYQKHDSSPCRDEHPDCRNWADSGECGRNSQFMLKSCQRSCNVCDDRPEDVFQDSTPQDLTTPKAIELYQKAQNYVLSVKANETMRSVWRSCPA
;
A
#
# COMPACT_ATOMS: atom_id res chain seq x y z
N SER A 1 29.83 -3.96 -1.33
CA SER A 1 28.82 -3.48 -0.37
C SER A 1 27.92 -2.50 -1.08
N CYS A 2 26.63 -2.78 -1.18
CA CYS A 2 25.67 -1.83 -1.76
C CYS A 2 24.62 -1.48 -0.72
N ALA A 3 24.62 -0.21 -0.30
CA ALA A 3 23.44 0.63 -0.14
C ALA A 3 23.92 2.05 0.20
N VAL A 4 23.57 3.03 -0.64
CA VAL A 4 23.67 4.45 -0.32
C VAL A 4 22.25 5.01 -0.36
N VAL A 5 21.85 5.55 0.79
CA VAL A 5 20.82 6.57 1.12
C VAL A 5 19.46 6.55 0.43
N HIS A 6 18.40 6.58 1.25
CA HIS A 6 17.41 7.64 1.13
C HIS A 6 17.11 8.18 2.53
N ASP A 7 17.49 9.44 2.73
CA ASP A 7 17.07 10.34 3.79
C ASP A 7 15.52 10.38 3.78
N TYR A 8 14.91 9.68 4.74
CA TYR A 8 13.47 9.82 5.00
C TYR A 8 13.28 11.17 5.66
N GLN A 9 13.09 12.21 4.84
CA GLN A 9 12.36 13.38 5.26
C GLN A 9 10.96 12.90 5.63
N LYS A 10 10.77 12.64 6.92
CA LYS A 10 9.51 12.33 7.56
C LYS A 10 8.59 13.52 7.25
N HIS A 11 7.77 13.36 6.21
CA HIS A 11 6.75 14.32 5.88
C HIS A 11 5.81 14.35 7.09
N ASP A 12 5.68 15.51 7.73
CA ASP A 12 4.66 15.78 8.73
C ASP A 12 3.32 15.72 8.01
N SER A 13 2.82 14.50 7.80
CA SER A 13 1.48 14.28 7.30
C SER A 13 0.54 14.56 8.47
N SER A 14 0.00 15.78 8.47
CA SER A 14 -1.19 16.07 9.26
C SER A 14 -2.19 14.93 9.03
N PRO A 15 -2.79 14.36 10.10
CA PRO A 15 -3.63 13.19 9.97
C PRO A 15 -4.75 13.50 8.98
N CYS A 16 -4.86 12.69 7.92
CA CYS A 16 -5.85 12.95 6.90
C CYS A 16 -7.26 12.71 7.43
N ARG A 17 -8.00 13.80 7.68
CA ARG A 17 -9.33 13.78 8.31
C ARG A 17 -10.13 15.03 7.93
N ASP A 18 -11.41 14.97 8.25
CA ASP A 18 -12.27 16.14 8.25
C ASP A 18 -12.24 16.79 9.65
N GLU A 19 -12.10 18.10 9.68
CA GLU A 19 -12.03 18.92 10.89
C GLU A 19 -13.38 19.59 11.19
N HIS A 20 -14.33 19.55 10.25
CA HIS A 20 -15.65 20.17 10.40
C HIS A 20 -16.78 19.16 10.10
N PRO A 21 -17.86 19.13 10.90
CA PRO A 21 -18.99 18.21 10.68
C PRO A 21 -19.68 18.40 9.32
N ASP A 22 -19.68 19.62 8.79
CA ASP A 22 -20.28 19.94 7.47
C ASP A 22 -19.36 19.67 6.27
N CYS A 23 -18.15 19.12 6.47
CA CYS A 23 -17.23 18.85 5.36
C CYS A 23 -17.87 18.04 4.23
N ARG A 24 -18.70 17.04 4.58
CA ARG A 24 -19.45 16.25 3.61
C ARG A 24 -20.46 17.09 2.83
N ASN A 25 -21.25 17.89 3.54
CA ASN A 25 -22.27 18.76 2.92
C ASN A 25 -21.64 19.78 1.96
N TRP A 26 -20.49 20.33 2.33
CA TRP A 26 -19.74 21.27 1.49
C TRP A 26 -19.07 20.58 0.30
N ALA A 27 -18.51 19.38 0.48
CA ALA A 27 -17.98 18.59 -0.61
C ALA A 27 -19.09 18.23 -1.63
N ASP A 28 -20.26 17.79 -1.15
CA ASP A 28 -21.45 17.50 -1.96
C ASP A 28 -21.95 18.77 -2.69
N SER A 29 -21.75 19.95 -2.10
CA SER A 29 -22.06 21.26 -2.71
C SER A 29 -20.98 21.76 -3.68
N GLY A 30 -19.90 21.01 -3.89
CA GLY A 30 -18.82 21.34 -4.84
C GLY A 30 -17.72 22.26 -4.29
N GLU A 31 -17.66 22.45 -2.96
CA GLU A 31 -16.67 23.34 -2.34
C GLU A 31 -15.24 22.83 -2.49
N CYS A 32 -15.02 21.53 -2.71
CA CYS A 32 -13.68 21.00 -3.01
C CYS A 32 -13.03 21.67 -4.22
N GLY A 33 -13.83 22.13 -5.20
CA GLY A 33 -13.34 22.91 -6.34
C GLY A 33 -13.44 24.42 -6.12
N ARG A 34 -14.56 24.91 -5.56
CA ARG A 34 -14.83 26.35 -5.41
C ARG A 34 -14.03 27.00 -4.28
N ASN A 35 -13.75 26.24 -3.23
CA ASN A 35 -13.04 26.66 -2.03
C ASN A 35 -11.97 25.62 -1.64
N SER A 36 -11.19 25.20 -2.64
CA SER A 36 -10.18 24.15 -2.51
C SER A 36 -9.16 24.45 -1.42
N GLN A 37 -8.73 25.69 -1.24
CA GLN A 37 -7.74 26.04 -0.20
C GLN A 37 -8.22 25.69 1.22
N PHE A 38 -9.47 25.97 1.53
CA PHE A 38 -10.05 25.61 2.83
C PHE A 38 -10.32 24.11 2.90
N MET A 39 -10.94 23.56 1.85
CA MET A 39 -11.38 22.18 1.85
C MET A 39 -10.22 21.18 1.86
N LEU A 40 -9.14 21.45 1.15
CA LEU A 40 -7.92 20.63 1.16
C LEU A 40 -7.15 20.74 2.48
N LYS A 41 -7.43 21.74 3.31
CA LYS A 41 -6.82 21.88 4.64
C LYS A 41 -7.67 21.25 5.73
N SER A 42 -8.99 21.46 5.70
CA SER A 42 -9.88 21.10 6.80
C SER A 42 -10.89 20.00 6.46
N CYS A 43 -11.04 19.61 5.20
CA CYS A 43 -12.01 18.62 4.73
C CYS A 43 -11.36 17.61 3.77
N GLN A 44 -10.16 17.16 4.13
CA GLN A 44 -9.27 16.38 3.27
C GLN A 44 -9.90 15.03 2.87
N ARG A 45 -10.61 14.38 3.80
CA ARG A 45 -11.31 13.12 3.52
C ARG A 45 -12.52 13.36 2.64
N SER A 46 -13.34 14.35 2.96
CA SER A 46 -14.52 14.69 2.16
C SER A 46 -14.17 15.10 0.72
N CYS A 47 -12.98 15.65 0.49
CA CYS A 47 -12.48 15.94 -0.87
C CYS A 47 -11.65 14.83 -1.51
N ASN A 48 -11.53 13.66 -0.87
CA ASN A 48 -10.80 12.50 -1.38
C ASN A 48 -9.35 12.80 -1.76
N VAL A 49 -8.67 13.65 -0.99
CA VAL A 49 -7.24 14.00 -1.21
C VAL A 49 -6.30 13.31 -0.23
N CYS A 50 -6.83 12.42 0.60
CA CYS A 50 -6.01 11.53 1.41
C CYS A 50 -5.28 10.54 0.49
N ASP A 51 -3.95 10.52 0.59
CA ASP A 51 -3.19 9.35 0.14
C ASP A 51 -3.55 8.21 1.11
N ASP A 52 -4.26 7.19 0.61
CA ASP A 52 -4.40 5.90 1.31
C ASP A 52 -3.05 5.17 1.26
N ARG A 53 -2.00 5.74 1.87
CA ARG A 53 -0.78 5.00 2.14
C ARG A 53 -1.08 4.12 3.35
N PRO A 54 -1.08 2.79 3.20
CA PRO A 54 -1.23 1.88 4.32
C PRO A 54 0.09 1.83 5.11
N GLU A 55 0.63 2.99 5.51
CA GLU A 55 1.88 3.05 6.26
C GLU A 55 1.65 3.23 7.77
N ASP A 56 0.48 3.69 8.22
CA ASP A 56 0.20 3.87 9.65
C ASP A 56 -1.19 3.42 10.12
N VAL A 57 -1.90 2.58 9.35
CA VAL A 57 -2.93 1.73 9.97
C VAL A 57 -2.17 0.53 10.51
N PHE A 58 -1.79 0.58 11.78
CA PHE A 58 -1.51 -0.65 12.54
C PHE A 58 -2.84 -1.40 12.58
N GLN A 59 -3.11 -2.10 11.48
CA GLN A 59 -4.26 -2.93 11.32
C GLN A 59 -4.12 -3.97 12.44
N ASP A 60 -5.22 -4.15 13.14
CA ASP A 60 -5.66 -5.48 13.53
C ASP A 60 -5.76 -6.36 12.25
N SER A 61 -4.64 -6.55 11.55
CA SER A 61 -4.44 -7.59 10.58
C SER A 61 -4.13 -8.80 11.43
N THR A 62 -5.20 -9.41 11.92
CA THR A 62 -5.16 -10.84 12.22
C THR A 62 -4.47 -11.56 11.04
N PRO A 63 -3.69 -12.62 11.27
CA PRO A 63 -2.96 -13.39 10.24
C PRO A 63 -3.80 -14.04 9.12
N GLN A 64 -4.99 -13.54 8.81
CA GLN A 64 -6.01 -14.19 8.00
C GLN A 64 -5.84 -13.97 6.49
N ASP A 65 -5.07 -12.97 6.05
CA ASP A 65 -5.01 -12.63 4.63
C ASP A 65 -4.28 -13.68 3.76
N LEU A 66 -3.44 -14.53 4.39
CA LEU A 66 -2.82 -15.69 3.73
C LEU A 66 -3.78 -16.87 3.51
N THR A 67 -4.99 -16.83 4.08
CA THR A 67 -5.98 -17.91 3.96
C THR A 67 -7.07 -17.63 2.93
N THR A 68 -7.05 -16.46 2.28
CA THR A 68 -8.03 -16.15 1.24
C THR A 68 -7.83 -17.07 0.03
N PRO A 69 -8.90 -17.49 -0.67
CA PRO A 69 -8.78 -18.33 -1.86
C PRO A 69 -7.83 -17.74 -2.91
N LYS A 70 -7.84 -16.41 -3.06
CA LYS A 70 -6.97 -15.69 -4.01
C LYS A 70 -5.50 -15.71 -3.58
N ALA A 71 -5.20 -15.53 -2.29
CA ALA A 71 -3.84 -15.62 -1.77
C ALA A 71 -3.29 -17.06 -1.87
N ILE A 72 -4.12 -18.06 -1.55
CA ILE A 72 -3.77 -19.48 -1.67
C ILE A 72 -3.48 -19.82 -3.14
N GLU A 73 -4.32 -19.38 -4.07
CA GLU A 73 -4.12 -19.62 -5.51
C GLU A 73 -2.80 -19.01 -6.01
N LEU A 74 -2.51 -17.75 -5.63
CA LEU A 74 -1.26 -17.08 -5.98
C LEU A 74 -0.03 -17.81 -5.40
N TYR A 75 -0.12 -18.26 -4.16
CA TYR A 75 0.96 -18.99 -3.49
C TYR A 75 1.21 -20.35 -4.15
N GLN A 76 0.15 -21.10 -4.45
CA GLN A 76 0.25 -22.37 -5.16
C GLN A 76 0.85 -22.19 -6.56
N LYS A 77 0.44 -21.14 -7.29
CA LYS A 77 0.99 -20.80 -8.60
C LYS A 77 2.48 -20.49 -8.51
N ALA A 78 2.89 -19.72 -7.50
CA ALA A 78 4.31 -19.41 -7.25
C ALA A 78 5.12 -20.67 -6.92
N GLN A 79 4.61 -21.55 -6.06
CA GLN A 79 5.27 -22.82 -5.73
C GLN A 79 5.43 -23.71 -6.98
N ASN A 80 4.38 -23.85 -7.78
CA ASN A 80 4.43 -24.63 -9.03
C ASN A 80 5.47 -24.07 -10.01
N TYR A 81 5.55 -22.75 -10.13
CA TYR A 81 6.59 -22.11 -10.92
C TYR A 81 7.99 -22.42 -10.37
N VAL A 82 8.22 -22.28 -9.06
CA VAL A 82 9.51 -22.62 -8.44
C VAL A 82 9.88 -24.09 -8.66
N LEU A 83 8.93 -25.01 -8.56
CA LEU A 83 9.14 -26.42 -8.85
C LEU A 83 9.51 -26.65 -10.32
N SER A 84 8.84 -25.98 -11.25
CA SER A 84 9.17 -26.06 -12.69
C SER A 84 10.58 -25.54 -12.99
N VAL A 85 11.00 -24.46 -12.31
CA VAL A 85 12.35 -23.90 -12.48
C VAL A 85 13.40 -24.83 -11.87
N LYS A 86 13.13 -25.45 -10.71
CA LYS A 86 14.04 -26.43 -10.10
C LYS A 86 14.15 -27.74 -10.90
N ALA A 87 13.08 -28.14 -11.56
CA ALA A 87 13.06 -29.32 -12.42
C ALA A 87 13.81 -29.10 -13.74
N ASN A 88 13.90 -27.85 -14.21
CA ASN A 88 14.61 -27.49 -15.43
C ASN A 88 16.14 -27.68 -15.28
N GLU A 89 16.73 -28.54 -16.12
CA GLU A 89 18.15 -28.89 -16.08
C GLU A 89 19.09 -27.71 -16.35
N THR A 90 18.69 -26.75 -17.20
CA THR A 90 19.51 -25.56 -17.48
C THR A 90 19.51 -24.60 -16.30
N MET A 91 18.40 -24.53 -15.56
CA MET A 91 18.25 -23.66 -14.39
C MET A 91 18.78 -24.32 -13.10
N ARG A 92 19.00 -25.63 -13.10
CA ARG A 92 19.54 -26.39 -11.97
C ARG A 92 20.96 -25.93 -11.60
N SER A 93 21.79 -25.56 -12.57
CA SER A 93 23.15 -25.04 -12.32
C SER A 93 23.10 -23.68 -11.62
N VAL A 94 22.18 -22.80 -12.03
CA VAL A 94 21.96 -21.47 -11.44
C VAL A 94 21.52 -21.59 -9.99
N TRP A 95 20.57 -22.46 -9.68
CA TRP A 95 20.10 -22.71 -8.32
C TRP A 95 21.19 -23.24 -7.38
N ARG A 96 22.10 -24.09 -7.87
CA ARG A 96 23.21 -24.63 -7.08
C ARG A 96 24.29 -23.60 -6.74
N SER A 97 24.28 -22.45 -7.41
CA SER A 97 25.22 -21.35 -7.16
C SER A 97 24.71 -20.33 -6.14
N CYS A 98 23.47 -20.47 -5.65
CA CYS A 98 22.97 -19.63 -4.56
C CYS A 98 23.45 -20.15 -3.20
N PRO A 99 24.10 -19.33 -2.36
CA PRO A 99 24.42 -19.71 -0.99
C PRO A 99 23.15 -19.92 -0.16
N ALA A 100 23.21 -20.85 0.78
CA ALA A 100 22.14 -21.14 1.74
C ALA A 100 21.98 -20.02 2.78
#